data_AF-A0A9D6KWF4-F1
#
_entry.id   AF-A0A9D6KWF4-F1
#
_cell.length_a   1.000
_cell.length_b   1.000
_cell.length_c   1.000
_cell.angle_alpha   90.00
_cell.angle_beta   90.00
_cell.angle_gamma   90.00
#
_symmetry.space_group_name_H-M   'P 1'
#
loop_
_entity.id
_entity.type
_entity.pdbx_description
1 polymer ?
#
loop_
_entity_poly.entity_id
_entity_poly.type
_entity_poly.pdbx_seq_one_letter_code
_entity_poly.pdbx_strand_id
1 'polypeptide(L)'
;TSVCLKVVDPRVTRLSDDAQAEFAKKLASLLEKEGAAFDAGSYRAAPPGLRIWCGATIEASDLEALTPWLDWAFVTCVAELSEKAA
;
A
#
# COMPACT_ATOMS: atom_id res chain seq x y z
N THR A 1 4.12 17.28 3.07
CA THR A 1 4.09 16.38 4.24
C THR A 1 3.52 15.05 3.79
N SER A 2 4.23 13.95 4.00
CA SER A 2 3.71 12.58 3.82
C SER A 2 3.46 11.91 5.14
N VAL A 3 2.52 10.97 5.13
CA VAL A 3 2.42 9.90 6.11
C VAL A 3 2.94 8.62 5.46
N CYS A 4 3.83 7.90 6.15
CA CYS A 4 4.26 6.57 5.73
C CYS A 4 3.41 5.53 6.46
N LEU A 5 2.79 4.63 5.70
CA LEU A 5 2.02 3.51 6.22
C LEU A 5 2.86 2.24 6.11
N LYS A 6 2.84 1.41 7.16
CA LYS A 6 3.49 0.10 7.18
C LYS A 6 2.43 -0.99 7.24
N VAL A 7 2.63 -2.06 6.48
CA VAL A 7 1.81 -3.27 6.60
C VAL A 7 2.24 -4.05 7.83
N VAL A 8 1.30 -4.28 8.75
CA VAL A 8 1.55 -4.99 10.02
C VAL A 8 0.85 -6.35 10.11
N ASP A 9 0.13 -6.74 9.05
CA ASP A 9 -0.58 -8.01 9.02
C ASP A 9 0.40 -9.20 9.07
N PRO A 10 0.20 -10.16 9.99
CA PRO A 10 1.09 -11.32 10.15
C PRO A 10 1.31 -12.12 8.87
N ARG A 11 0.33 -12.15 7.95
CA ARG A 11 0.44 -12.85 6.67
C ARG A 11 1.52 -12.26 5.77
N VAL A 12 1.79 -10.96 5.92
CA VAL A 12 2.80 -10.20 5.18
C VAL A 12 4.08 -10.06 5.99
N THR A 13 4.02 -9.73 7.28
CA THR A 13 5.23 -9.51 8.10
C THR A 13 6.06 -10.77 8.34
N ARG A 14 5.50 -11.96 8.09
CA ARG A 14 6.24 -13.24 8.11
C ARG A 14 7.04 -13.52 6.84
N LEU A 15 6.82 -12.74 5.77
CA LEU A 15 7.57 -12.86 4.52
C LEU A 15 8.97 -12.26 4.69
N SER A 16 9.90 -12.61 3.79
CA SER A 16 11.20 -11.94 3.74
C SER A 16 11.04 -10.45 3.45
N ASP A 17 12.06 -9.65 3.81
CA ASP A 17 12.04 -8.20 3.57
C ASP A 17 11.81 -7.85 2.09
N ASP A 18 12.43 -8.60 1.18
CA ASP A 18 12.21 -8.45 -0.27
C ASP A 18 10.77 -8.74 -0.68
N ALA A 19 10.15 -9.78 -0.12
CA ALA A 19 8.77 -10.14 -0.41
C ALA A 19 7.77 -9.15 0.20
N GLN A 20 8.09 -8.55 1.36
CA GLN A 20 7.32 -7.43 1.92
C GLN A 20 7.42 -6.17 1.04
N ALA A 21 8.61 -5.89 0.50
CA ALA A 21 8.82 -4.77 -0.43
C ALA A 21 8.04 -4.98 -1.75
N GLU A 22 8.08 -6.17 -2.34
CA GLU A 22 7.30 -6.48 -3.54
C GLU A 22 5.79 -6.46 -3.26
N PHE A 23 5.34 -6.90 -2.08
CA PHE A 23 3.93 -6.74 -1.68
C PHE A 23 3.51 -5.27 -1.62
N ALA A 24 4.30 -4.42 -0.96
CA ALA A 24 4.03 -2.99 -0.86
C ALA A 24 4.03 -2.30 -2.23
N LYS A 25 4.96 -2.69 -3.11
CA LYS A 25 5.01 -2.20 -4.49
C LYS A 25 3.77 -2.61 -5.27
N LYS A 26 3.34 -3.86 -5.17
CA LYS A 26 2.11 -4.35 -5.83
C LYS A 26 0.87 -3.60 -5.34
N LEU A 27 0.78 -3.38 -4.03
CA LEU A 27 -0.30 -2.60 -3.41
C LEU A 27 -0.36 -1.18 -4.00
N ALA A 28 0.77 -0.49 -4.08
CA ALA A 28 0.85 0.83 -4.70
C ALA A 28 0.46 0.79 -6.19
N SER A 29 0.93 -0.22 -6.94
CA SER A 29 0.58 -0.37 -8.36
C SER A 29 -0.91 -0.63 -8.60
N LEU A 30 -1.60 -1.37 -7.71
CA LEU A 30 -3.05 -1.57 -7.82
C LEU A 30 -3.80 -0.25 -7.63
N LEU A 31 -3.44 0.53 -6.60
CA LEU A 31 -4.05 1.83 -6.35
C LEU A 31 -3.84 2.80 -7.51
N GLU A 32 -2.65 2.79 -8.10
CA GLU A 32 -2.33 3.62 -9.26
C GLU A 32 -3.11 3.20 -10.50
N LYS A 33 -3.23 1.89 -10.75
CA LYS A 33 -3.98 1.35 -11.88
C LYS A 33 -5.46 1.74 -11.85
N GLU A 34 -6.05 1.75 -10.67
CA GLU A 34 -7.45 2.14 -10.46
C GLU A 34 -7.63 3.68 -10.36
N GLY A 35 -6.53 4.44 -10.45
CA GLY A 35 -6.55 5.90 -10.37
C GLY A 35 -6.87 6.44 -8.97
N ALA A 36 -6.79 5.60 -7.94
CA ALA A 36 -7.12 5.94 -6.56
C ALA A 36 -5.98 6.67 -5.83
N ALA A 37 -4.73 6.30 -6.11
CA ALA A 37 -3.56 7.01 -5.58
C ALA A 37 -2.36 6.88 -6.52
N PHE A 38 -1.70 8.00 -6.79
CA PHE A 38 -0.48 8.08 -7.61
C PHE A 38 0.73 8.36 -6.72
N ASP A 39 1.91 7.87 -7.11
CA ASP A 39 3.17 8.07 -6.36
C ASP A 39 3.09 7.63 -4.88
N ALA A 40 2.32 6.56 -4.62
CA ALA A 40 2.08 6.04 -3.27
C ALA A 40 3.19 5.08 -2.78
N GLY A 41 4.24 4.87 -3.58
CA GLY A 41 5.34 3.96 -3.26
C GLY A 41 6.24 4.44 -2.11
N SER A 42 6.84 3.50 -1.38
CA SER A 42 7.89 3.79 -0.40
C SER A 42 9.20 4.25 -1.07
N TYR A 43 10.02 5.01 -0.35
CA TYR A 43 11.36 5.44 -0.78
C TYR A 43 12.44 4.59 -0.11
N ARG A 44 13.66 4.58 -0.68
CA ARG A 44 14.77 3.67 -0.32
C ARG A 44 15.10 3.57 1.18
N ALA A 45 14.86 4.61 1.98
CA ALA A 45 15.18 4.64 3.41
C ALA A 45 13.95 4.44 4.32
N ALA A 46 12.74 4.32 3.74
CA ALA A 46 11.53 4.00 4.49
C ALA A 46 11.32 2.48 4.58
N PRO A 47 10.63 2.00 5.62
CA PRO A 47 10.16 0.63 5.66
C PRO A 47 9.31 0.28 4.43
N PRO A 48 9.23 -1.00 4.05
CA PRO A 48 8.26 -1.48 3.07
C PRO A 48 6.84 -1.04 3.44
N GLY A 49 6.16 -0.36 2.53
CA GLY A 49 4.88 0.28 2.82
C GLY A 49 4.43 1.27 1.76
N LEU A 50 3.47 2.11 2.14
CA LEU A 50 2.93 3.19 1.30
C LEU A 50 3.33 4.55 1.84
N ARG A 51 3.36 5.54 0.96
CA ARG A 51 3.57 6.94 1.31
C ARG A 51 2.41 7.76 0.77
N ILE A 52 1.56 8.25 1.67
CA ILE A 52 0.39 9.06 1.31
C ILE A 52 0.71 10.53 1.51
N TRP A 53 0.41 11.36 0.51
CA TRP A 53 0.59 12.80 0.59
C TRP A 53 -0.57 13.41 1.39
N CYS A 54 -0.25 14.23 2.40
CA CYS A 54 -1.23 14.92 3.25
C CYS A 54 -0.80 16.39 3.37
N GLY A 55 -0.44 17.00 2.23
CA GLY A 55 -0.02 18.41 2.14
C GLY A 55 -1.20 19.37 2.03
N ALA A 56 -0.90 20.66 1.84
CA ALA A 56 -1.91 21.73 1.78
C ALA A 56 -2.88 21.65 0.58
N THR A 57 -2.63 20.75 -0.38
CA THR A 57 -3.45 20.56 -1.59
C THR A 57 -4.25 19.25 -1.55
N ILE A 58 -4.27 18.56 -0.41
CA ILE A 58 -5.00 17.31 -0.22
C ILE A 58 -6.12 17.59 0.76
N GLU A 59 -7.35 17.33 0.34
CA GLU A 59 -8.52 17.53 1.18
C GLU A 59 -8.77 16.30 2.07
N ALA A 60 -9.45 16.51 3.20
CA ALA A 60 -9.83 15.41 4.08
C ALA A 60 -10.72 14.38 3.34
N SER A 61 -11.60 14.86 2.45
CA SER A 61 -12.45 14.01 1.62
C SER A 61 -11.67 13.11 0.67
N ASP A 62 -10.50 13.55 0.18
CA ASP A 62 -9.66 12.72 -0.68
C ASP A 62 -9.09 11.54 0.12
N LEU A 63 -8.69 11.79 1.37
CA LEU A 63 -8.18 10.76 2.27
C LEU A 63 -9.29 9.79 2.69
N GLU A 64 -10.49 10.30 2.98
CA GLU A 64 -11.67 9.46 3.24
C GLU A 64 -11.98 8.57 2.06
N ALA A 65 -11.99 9.13 0.84
CA ALA A 65 -12.22 8.37 -0.39
C ALA A 65 -11.11 7.34 -0.68
N LEU A 66 -9.87 7.61 -0.26
CA LEU A 66 -8.75 6.68 -0.41
C LEU A 66 -8.85 5.46 0.52
N THR A 67 -9.41 5.60 1.73
CA THR A 67 -9.39 4.52 2.73
C THR A 67 -10.00 3.19 2.27
N PRO A 68 -11.16 3.14 1.58
CA PRO A 68 -11.72 1.89 1.09
C PRO A 68 -10.88 1.27 -0.03
N TRP A 69 -10.16 2.07 -0.81
CA TRP A 69 -9.23 1.58 -1.82
C TRP A 69 -8.02 0.89 -1.18
N LEU A 70 -7.52 1.41 -0.06
CA LEU A 70 -6.44 0.77 0.71
C LEU A 70 -6.88 -0.61 1.20
N ASP A 71 -8.09 -0.72 1.74
CA ASP A 71 -8.66 -1.99 2.22
C ASP A 71 -8.83 -2.99 1.07
N TRP A 72 -9.45 -2.56 -0.03
CA TRP A 72 -9.65 -3.41 -1.21
C TRP A 72 -8.33 -3.89 -1.82
N ALA A 73 -7.38 -2.99 -2.02
CA ALA A 73 -6.09 -3.32 -2.64
C ALA A 73 -5.29 -4.27 -1.74
N PHE A 74 -5.37 -4.10 -0.42
CA PHE A 74 -4.73 -4.99 0.54
C PHE A 74 -5.34 -6.40 0.48
N VAL A 75 -6.66 -6.52 0.56
CA VAL A 75 -7.36 -7.82 0.49
C VAL A 75 -7.05 -8.53 -0.83
N THR A 76 -7.05 -7.78 -1.94
CA THR A 76 -6.70 -8.31 -3.27
C THR A 76 -5.28 -8.87 -3.29
N CYS A 77 -4.30 -8.10 -2.80
CA CYS A 77 -2.90 -8.57 -2.74
C CYS A 77 -2.74 -9.81 -1.84
N VAL A 78 -3.45 -9.87 -0.71
CA VAL A 78 -3.40 -11.02 0.20
C VAL A 78 -4.05 -12.27 -0.38
N ALA A 79 -5.14 -12.12 -1.14
CA ALA A 79 -5.77 -13.24 -1.84
C ALA A 79 -4.77 -13.88 -2.83
N GLU A 80 -4.11 -13.06 -3.65
CA GLU A 80 -3.11 -13.55 -4.62
C GLU A 80 -1.86 -14.15 -3.96
N LEU A 81 -1.45 -13.64 -2.79
CA LEU A 81 -0.39 -14.28 -1.98
C LEU A 81 -0.79 -15.69 -1.55
N SER A 82 -2.06 -15.90 -1.22
CA SER A 82 -2.59 -17.18 -0.76
C SER A 82 -2.70 -18.18 -1.91
N GLU A 83 -3.08 -17.72 -3.11
CA GLU A 83 -3.12 -18.55 -4.33
C GLU A 83 -1.73 -19.01 -4.78
N LYS A 84 -0.69 -18.18 -4.61
CA LYS A 84 0.69 -18.57 -4.93
C LYS A 84 1.32 -19.54 -3.93
N ALA A 85 0.71 -19.72 -2.76
CA ALA A 85 1.18 -20.64 -1.73
C ALA A 85 0.50 -22.02 -1.80
N ALA A 86 -0.49 -22.20 -2.69
CA ALA A 86 -1.19 -23.45 -2.97
C ALA A 86 -0.60 -24.13 -4.21
#